data_AF-V4AN07-F1
#
_entry.id   AF-V4AN07-F1
#
_cell.length_a   1.000
_cell.length_b   1.000
_cell.length_c   1.000
_cell.angle_alpha   90.00
_cell.angle_beta   90.00
_cell.angle_gamma   90.00
#
_symmetry.space_group_name_H-M   'P 1'
#
loop_
_entity.id
_entity.type
_entity.pdbx_description
1 polymer ?
#
loop_
_entity_poly.entity_id
_entity_poly.type
_entity_poly.pdbx_seq_one_letter_code
_entity_poly.pdbx_strand_id
1 'polypeptide(L)'
;MGCILNGVALSPRYPFFVTFVESNTDKSRSGFFIGLTQTAVTIGGVVAFAFSGIFSNFHVSLREVDISPLHPRWIGAWWLGFIIFGTLCIFSAIPMFFFPRKFENEAPDDKYAEDGENKDAASKLLGNEKHEKEEGKDQEKSSKLSILDHIKAYFRIVWHLFNNPVYVFTELASICTIFAVAGSGAFLPKYMELQFMVPAWQSNIITSGIMLCSAGGTLLGGWITAKSSMTPTRNLKLSIIIVTISMLIDCCIFFLACDYYDFTDA
;
A
#
# COMPACT_ATOMS: atom_id res chain seq x y z
N MET A 1 -9.60 -11.10 -17.67
CA MET A 1 -8.25 -10.72 -18.13
C MET A 1 -7.74 -9.43 -17.47
N GLY A 2 -8.56 -8.40 -17.29
CA GLY A 2 -8.15 -7.12 -16.68
C GLY A 2 -7.48 -7.22 -15.30
N CYS A 3 -7.98 -8.07 -14.40
CA CYS A 3 -7.39 -8.22 -13.06
C CYS A 3 -5.96 -8.77 -13.07
N ILE A 4 -5.64 -9.66 -14.02
CA ILE A 4 -4.29 -10.24 -14.15
C ILE A 4 -3.30 -9.15 -14.59
N LEU A 5 -3.67 -8.38 -15.62
CA LEU A 5 -2.85 -7.26 -16.11
C LEU A 5 -2.62 -6.20 -15.02
N ASN A 6 -3.65 -5.90 -14.25
CA ASN A 6 -3.54 -4.97 -13.13
C ASN A 6 -2.58 -5.49 -12.05
N GLY A 7 -2.64 -6.78 -11.73
CA GLY A 7 -1.72 -7.42 -10.78
C GLY A 7 -0.26 -7.31 -11.22
N VAL A 8 0.05 -7.66 -12.48
CA VAL A 8 1.42 -7.57 -13.02
C VAL A 8 1.92 -6.12 -13.04
N ALA A 9 1.06 -5.16 -13.38
CA ALA A 9 1.46 -3.75 -13.44
C ALA A 9 1.63 -3.08 -12.07
N LEU A 10 0.93 -3.56 -11.04
CA LEU A 10 0.97 -3.00 -9.69
C LEU A 10 2.07 -3.61 -8.83
N SER A 11 2.42 -4.90 -9.03
CA SER A 11 3.32 -5.63 -8.13
C SER A 11 4.69 -4.97 -7.93
N PRO A 12 5.39 -4.44 -8.96
CA PRO A 12 6.70 -3.83 -8.73
C PRO A 12 6.61 -2.38 -8.26
N ARG A 13 5.44 -1.74 -8.35
CA ARG A 13 5.30 -0.29 -8.17
C ARG A 13 5.69 0.15 -6.76
N TYR A 14 5.16 -0.53 -5.75
CA TYR A 14 5.40 -0.17 -4.35
C TYR A 14 6.85 -0.47 -3.92
N PRO A 15 7.41 -1.67 -4.17
CA PRO A 15 8.81 -1.95 -3.85
C PRO A 15 9.79 -0.98 -4.52
N PHE A 16 9.67 -0.75 -5.83
CA PHE A 16 10.57 0.15 -6.55
C PHE A 16 10.47 1.60 -6.06
N PHE A 17 9.26 2.05 -5.72
CA PHE A 17 9.07 3.37 -5.16
C PHE A 17 9.79 3.53 -3.82
N VAL A 18 9.59 2.59 -2.89
CA VAL A 18 10.22 2.66 -1.56
C VAL A 18 11.73 2.64 -1.70
N THR A 19 12.29 1.74 -2.51
CA THR A 19 13.75 1.68 -2.74
C THR A 19 14.28 2.95 -3.38
N PHE A 20 13.54 3.56 -4.30
CA PHE A 20 13.92 4.85 -4.90
C PHE A 20 13.96 5.97 -3.86
N VAL A 21 12.93 6.09 -3.01
CA VAL A 21 12.90 7.12 -1.96
C VAL A 21 14.04 6.92 -0.96
N GLU A 22 14.28 5.68 -0.52
CA GLU A 22 15.31 5.35 0.44
C GLU A 22 16.73 5.59 -0.11
N SER A 23 16.96 5.36 -1.40
CA SER A 23 18.27 5.60 -2.03
C SER A 23 18.54 7.08 -2.34
N ASN A 24 17.48 7.87 -2.55
CA ASN A 24 17.61 9.28 -2.94
C ASN A 24 17.38 10.28 -1.80
N THR A 25 17.04 9.81 -0.59
CA THR A 25 16.72 10.67 0.55
C THR A 25 17.52 10.27 1.79
N ASP A 26 17.89 11.25 2.61
CA ASP A 26 18.46 10.98 3.93
C ASP A 26 17.55 10.08 4.78
N LYS A 27 18.15 9.13 5.52
CA LYS A 27 17.45 8.18 6.41
C LYS A 27 16.48 8.87 7.39
N SER A 28 16.78 10.09 7.83
CA SER A 28 15.91 10.89 8.72
C SER A 28 14.62 11.39 8.06
N ARG A 29 14.61 11.55 6.73
CA ARG A 29 13.47 12.11 5.97
C ARG A 29 12.72 11.06 5.15
N SER A 30 13.34 9.90 4.90
CA SER A 30 12.74 8.80 4.15
C SER A 30 11.34 8.42 4.67
N GLY A 31 11.19 8.26 5.99
CA GLY A 31 9.89 7.93 6.60
C GLY A 31 8.77 8.94 6.32
N PHE A 32 9.09 10.24 6.19
CA PHE A 32 8.10 11.26 5.83
C PHE A 32 7.65 11.12 4.38
N PHE A 33 8.57 10.91 3.44
CA PHE A 33 8.24 10.76 2.02
C PHE A 33 7.49 9.45 1.73
N ILE A 34 7.87 8.36 2.41
CA ILE A 34 7.11 7.10 2.34
C ILE A 34 5.69 7.32 2.88
N GLY A 35 5.55 7.97 4.04
CA GLY A 35 4.24 8.32 4.61
C GLY A 35 3.39 9.20 3.69
N LEU A 36 3.98 10.25 3.12
CA LEU A 36 3.31 11.15 2.18
C LEU A 36 2.79 10.41 0.95
N THR A 37 3.58 9.48 0.42
CA THR A 37 3.19 8.68 -0.74
C THR A 37 2.06 7.72 -0.39
N GLN A 38 2.14 7.06 0.77
CA GLN A 38 1.08 6.18 1.22
C GLN A 38 -0.23 6.96 1.46
N THR A 39 -0.15 8.18 2.00
CA THR A 39 -1.30 9.08 2.10
C THR A 39 -1.87 9.42 0.74
N ALA A 40 -1.03 9.70 -0.27
CA ALA A 40 -1.52 9.96 -1.63
C ALA A 40 -2.27 8.76 -2.23
N VAL A 41 -1.80 7.52 -1.96
CA VAL A 41 -2.53 6.29 -2.35
C VAL A 41 -3.88 6.21 -1.64
N THR A 42 -3.94 6.45 -0.33
CA THR A 42 -5.18 6.42 0.44
C THR A 42 -6.18 7.48 -0.04
N ILE A 43 -5.71 8.70 -0.31
CA ILE A 43 -6.52 9.78 -0.91
C ILE A 43 -7.06 9.35 -2.27
N GLY A 44 -6.27 8.64 -3.08
CA GLY A 44 -6.76 8.04 -4.33
C GLY A 44 -7.98 7.13 -4.10
N GLY A 45 -7.96 6.33 -3.04
CA GLY A 45 -9.12 5.53 -2.60
C GLY A 45 -10.33 6.38 -2.21
N VAL A 46 -10.13 7.45 -1.43
CA VAL A 46 -11.20 8.40 -1.06
C VAL A 46 -11.85 9.00 -2.29
N VAL A 47 -11.04 9.50 -3.22
CA VAL A 47 -11.50 10.08 -4.48
C VAL A 47 -12.25 9.03 -5.30
N ALA A 48 -11.74 7.80 -5.39
CA ALA A 48 -12.38 6.72 -6.12
C ALA A 48 -13.79 6.39 -5.56
N PHE A 49 -13.94 6.26 -4.24
CA PHE A 49 -15.25 6.04 -3.63
C PHE A 49 -16.18 7.24 -3.78
N ALA A 50 -15.66 8.47 -3.69
CA ALA A 50 -16.44 9.67 -3.89
C ALA A 50 -17.02 9.75 -5.31
N PHE A 51 -16.18 9.55 -6.33
CA PHE A 51 -16.61 9.49 -7.73
C PHE A 51 -17.52 8.29 -8.00
N SER A 52 -17.25 7.14 -7.39
CA SER A 52 -18.15 5.98 -7.46
C SER A 52 -19.54 6.33 -6.92
N GLY A 53 -19.62 7.07 -5.80
CA GLY A 53 -20.87 7.60 -5.27
C GLY A 53 -21.60 8.49 -6.27
N ILE A 54 -20.91 9.48 -6.85
CA ILE A 54 -21.47 10.39 -7.86
C ILE A 54 -22.02 9.61 -9.06
N PHE A 55 -21.23 8.69 -9.63
CA PHE A 55 -21.65 7.90 -10.80
C PHE A 55 -22.78 6.91 -10.46
N SER A 56 -22.86 6.46 -9.22
CA SER A 56 -23.94 5.58 -8.75
C SER A 56 -25.27 6.31 -8.57
N ASN A 57 -25.25 7.64 -8.48
CA ASN A 57 -26.45 8.47 -8.43
C ASN A 57 -27.11 8.65 -9.81
N PHE A 58 -26.37 8.42 -10.89
CA PHE A 58 -26.91 8.40 -12.25
C PHE A 58 -27.28 7.00 -12.68
N HIS A 59 -28.44 6.84 -13.34
CA HIS A 59 -28.84 5.57 -13.90
C HIS A 59 -27.88 5.15 -15.03
N VAL A 60 -27.66 3.84 -15.20
CA VAL A 60 -26.73 3.27 -16.19
C VAL A 60 -26.93 3.80 -17.62
N SER A 61 -28.18 4.11 -17.99
CA SER A 61 -28.55 4.64 -19.31
C SER A 61 -28.40 6.16 -19.46
N LEU A 62 -28.02 6.88 -18.38
CA LEU A 62 -27.93 8.34 -18.31
C LEU A 62 -29.22 9.10 -18.69
N ARG A 63 -30.36 8.40 -18.64
CA ARG A 63 -31.68 8.97 -18.89
C ARG A 63 -32.45 9.05 -17.59
N GLU A 64 -33.32 10.04 -17.48
CA GLU A 64 -34.33 10.07 -16.43
C GLU A 64 -35.26 8.86 -16.61
N VAL A 65 -35.46 8.15 -15.51
CA VAL A 65 -36.25 6.94 -15.42
C VAL A 65 -37.12 7.07 -14.17
N ASP A 66 -38.35 6.58 -14.22
CA ASP A 66 -39.32 6.67 -13.11
C ASP A 66 -39.00 5.71 -11.94
N ILE A 67 -37.74 5.30 -11.80
CA ILE A 67 -37.28 4.42 -10.74
C ILE A 67 -36.35 5.18 -9.79
N SER A 68 -36.64 5.10 -8.50
CA SER A 68 -35.82 5.70 -7.45
C SER A 68 -34.45 5.01 -7.33
N PRO A 69 -33.38 5.72 -6.95
CA PRO A 69 -32.07 5.13 -6.61
C PRO A 69 -32.08 4.08 -5.49
N LEU A 70 -33.16 4.02 -4.71
CA LEU A 70 -33.37 3.00 -3.69
C LEU A 70 -33.93 1.69 -4.25
N HIS A 71 -34.53 1.73 -5.45
CA HIS A 71 -35.22 0.58 -6.01
C HIS A 71 -34.21 -0.55 -6.36
N PRO A 72 -34.50 -1.84 -6.09
CA PRO A 72 -33.57 -2.95 -6.34
C PRO A 72 -33.08 -3.11 -7.78
N ARG A 73 -33.83 -2.55 -8.74
CA ARG A 73 -33.47 -2.52 -10.17
C ARG A 73 -32.55 -1.35 -10.56
N TRP A 74 -32.26 -0.45 -9.63
CA TRP A 74 -31.37 0.67 -9.88
C TRP A 74 -29.95 0.17 -10.09
N ILE A 75 -29.39 0.48 -11.26
CA ILE A 75 -28.00 0.20 -11.57
C ILE A 75 -27.34 1.54 -11.89
N GLY A 76 -26.36 1.90 -11.06
CA GLY A 76 -25.55 3.11 -11.26
C GLY A 76 -24.70 3.06 -12.53
N ALA A 77 -24.30 4.21 -13.03
CA ALA A 77 -23.44 4.35 -14.21
C ALA A 77 -21.96 4.01 -13.92
N TRP A 78 -21.69 2.79 -13.45
CA TRP A 78 -20.38 2.30 -13.04
C TRP A 78 -19.29 2.41 -14.14
N TRP A 79 -19.70 2.33 -15.40
CA TRP A 79 -18.80 2.36 -16.55
C TRP A 79 -18.14 3.74 -16.77
N LEU A 80 -18.74 4.83 -16.27
CA LEU A 80 -18.19 6.19 -16.41
C LEU A 80 -16.81 6.31 -15.77
N GLY A 81 -16.59 5.65 -14.64
CA GLY A 81 -15.28 5.65 -13.98
C GLY A 81 -14.17 5.10 -14.87
N PHE A 82 -14.43 4.02 -15.62
CA PHE A 82 -13.42 3.43 -16.51
C PHE A 82 -13.03 4.38 -17.65
N ILE A 83 -14.00 5.11 -18.21
CA ILE A 83 -13.72 6.07 -19.29
C ILE A 83 -12.95 7.28 -18.75
N ILE A 84 -13.40 7.86 -17.64
CA ILE A 84 -12.80 9.08 -17.07
C ILE A 84 -11.39 8.78 -16.55
N PHE A 85 -11.23 7.80 -15.66
CA PHE A 85 -9.92 7.49 -15.11
C PHE A 85 -9.00 6.81 -16.13
N GLY A 86 -9.55 6.01 -17.06
CA GLY A 86 -8.77 5.42 -18.14
C GLY A 86 -8.16 6.47 -19.06
N THR A 87 -8.95 7.47 -19.47
CA THR A 87 -8.44 8.58 -20.30
C THR A 87 -7.42 9.43 -19.53
N LEU A 88 -7.68 9.78 -18.28
CA LEU A 88 -6.72 10.51 -17.43
C LEU A 88 -5.39 9.76 -17.28
N CYS A 89 -5.43 8.44 -17.08
CA CYS A 89 -4.23 7.62 -17.03
C CYS A 89 -3.44 7.69 -18.36
N ILE A 90 -4.12 7.61 -19.51
CA ILE A 90 -3.47 7.75 -20.83
C ILE A 90 -2.80 9.12 -20.95
N PHE A 91 -3.48 10.20 -20.58
CA PHE A 91 -2.90 11.54 -20.62
C PHE A 91 -1.71 11.70 -19.66
N SER A 92 -1.76 11.10 -18.47
CA SER A 92 -0.64 11.12 -17.52
C SER A 92 0.57 10.29 -17.98
N ALA A 93 0.36 9.27 -18.82
CA ALA A 93 1.44 8.47 -19.36
C ALA A 93 2.27 9.26 -20.38
N ILE A 94 1.66 10.19 -21.12
CA ILE A 94 2.33 11.02 -22.13
C ILE A 94 3.56 11.77 -21.55
N PRO A 95 3.46 12.58 -20.48
CA PRO A 95 4.61 13.26 -19.90
C PRO A 95 5.65 12.29 -19.32
N MET A 96 5.24 11.12 -18.83
CA MET A 96 6.20 10.10 -18.38
C MET A 96 7.07 9.55 -19.52
N PHE A 97 6.57 9.48 -20.75
CA PHE A 97 7.39 9.11 -21.91
C PHE A 97 8.48 10.14 -22.25
N PHE A 98 8.28 11.40 -21.87
CA PHE A 98 9.27 12.47 -22.06
C PHE A 98 10.22 12.63 -20.88
N PHE A 99 10.06 11.82 -19.82
CA PHE A 99 10.93 11.89 -18.67
C PHE A 99 12.34 11.38 -19.03
N PRO A 100 13.41 12.14 -18.72
CA PRO A 100 14.76 11.77 -19.13
C PRO A 100 15.14 10.43 -18.51
N ARG A 101 15.65 9.53 -19.36
CA ARG A 101 15.97 8.14 -19.01
C ARG A 101 17.12 8.02 -18.02
N LYS A 102 17.84 9.12 -17.77
CA LYS A 102 18.96 9.22 -16.83
C LYS A 102 18.91 10.58 -16.17
N PHE A 103 19.03 10.61 -14.86
CA PHE A 103 19.33 11.84 -14.14
C PHE A 103 20.85 12.05 -14.20
N GLU A 104 21.30 13.20 -14.67
CA GLU A 104 22.73 13.55 -14.82
C GLU A 104 23.50 13.66 -13.48
N ASN A 105 22.85 13.36 -12.36
CA ASN A 105 23.41 13.43 -11.00
C ASN A 105 23.53 12.05 -10.32
N GLU A 106 23.59 10.97 -11.09
CA GLU A 106 24.01 9.66 -10.57
C GLU A 106 25.51 9.74 -10.25
N ALA A 107 25.83 10.32 -9.09
CA ALA A 107 27.15 10.22 -8.49
C ALA A 107 27.51 8.73 -8.40
N PRO A 108 28.78 8.36 -8.66
CA PRO A 108 29.18 6.97 -8.80
C PRO A 108 28.82 6.16 -7.55
N ASP A 109 28.59 4.87 -7.83
CA ASP A 109 28.08 3.75 -7.06
C ASP A 109 28.83 3.43 -5.74
N ASP A 110 29.27 4.45 -5.00
CA ASP A 110 30.14 4.34 -3.81
C ASP A 110 29.36 4.50 -2.49
N LYS A 111 28.08 4.90 -2.52
CA LYS A 111 27.27 5.06 -1.29
C LYS A 111 26.78 3.74 -0.68
N TYR A 112 27.01 2.60 -1.35
CA TYR A 112 26.85 1.27 -0.75
C TYR A 112 28.10 0.80 0.04
N ALA A 113 29.17 1.60 0.07
CA ALA A 113 30.41 1.21 0.75
C ALA A 113 30.40 1.42 2.28
N GLU A 114 29.58 2.34 2.82
CA GLU A 114 29.73 2.84 4.21
C GLU A 114 28.78 2.27 5.29
N ASP A 115 27.78 1.44 4.98
CA ASP A 115 26.94 0.81 6.03
C ASP A 115 27.62 -0.47 6.58
N GLY A 116 28.62 -0.27 7.44
CA GLY A 116 29.42 -1.32 8.09
C GLY A 116 28.62 -2.28 8.99
N GLU A 117 27.38 -1.96 9.36
CA GLU A 117 26.57 -2.78 10.26
C GLU A 117 25.74 -3.86 9.51
N ASN A 118 25.38 -3.60 8.25
CA ASN A 118 24.52 -4.49 7.46
C ASN A 118 25.32 -5.46 6.57
N LYS A 119 26.58 -5.12 6.25
CA LYS A 119 27.54 -6.04 5.63
C LYS A 119 27.84 -7.22 6.55
N ASP A 120 27.90 -7.05 7.87
CA ASP A 120 28.17 -8.17 8.78
C ASP A 120 27.03 -9.18 8.82
N ALA A 121 25.77 -8.75 8.70
CA ALA A 121 24.63 -9.67 8.63
C ALA A 121 24.53 -10.33 7.23
N ALA A 122 24.64 -9.55 6.15
CA ALA A 122 24.53 -10.07 4.79
C ALA A 122 25.74 -10.95 4.38
N SER A 123 26.96 -10.59 4.77
CA SER A 123 28.16 -11.39 4.50
C SER A 123 28.21 -12.68 5.32
N LYS A 124 27.74 -12.67 6.58
CA LYS A 124 27.55 -13.88 7.39
C LYS A 124 26.52 -14.84 6.79
N LEU A 125 25.50 -14.32 6.09
CA LEU A 125 24.49 -15.11 5.38
C LEU A 125 24.94 -15.61 4.00
N LEU A 126 25.88 -14.90 3.36
CA LEU A 126 26.45 -15.28 2.07
C LEU A 126 27.50 -16.39 2.19
N GLY A 127 28.01 -16.68 3.39
CA GLY A 127 28.74 -17.93 3.68
C GLY A 127 30.05 -18.07 2.91
N ASN A 128 30.85 -17.00 2.80
CA ASN A 128 32.24 -17.15 2.38
C ASN A 128 33.12 -17.34 3.62
N GLU A 129 33.68 -18.54 3.72
CA GLU A 129 34.77 -18.85 4.64
C GLU A 129 35.96 -17.93 4.39
N LYS A 130 36.72 -17.74 5.47
CA LYS A 130 38.00 -17.03 5.56
C LYS A 130 38.81 -17.09 4.26
N HIS A 131 39.03 -15.93 3.64
CA HIS A 131 40.25 -15.73 2.86
C HIS A 131 40.95 -14.50 3.38
N GLU A 132 42.13 -14.78 3.92
CA GLU A 132 43.14 -13.87 4.41
C GLU A 132 43.65 -12.97 3.28
N LYS A 133 44.19 -11.82 3.69
CA LYS A 133 44.82 -10.76 2.90
C LYS A 133 45.46 -11.24 1.59
N GLU A 134 45.14 -10.59 0.48
CA GLU A 134 46.12 -10.18 -0.52
C GLU A 134 45.58 -9.03 -1.38
N GLU A 135 46.37 -7.96 -1.43
CA GLU A 135 46.12 -6.76 -2.22
C GLU A 135 46.35 -7.03 -3.71
N GLY A 136 45.52 -6.41 -4.56
CA GLY A 136 45.90 -6.09 -5.94
C GLY A 136 45.09 -6.80 -7.03
N LYS A 137 44.38 -5.98 -7.81
CA LYS A 137 43.75 -6.25 -9.12
C LYS A 137 42.45 -7.06 -9.11
N ASP A 138 41.33 -6.39 -8.82
CA ASP A 138 40.00 -6.88 -9.22
C ASP A 138 39.09 -5.70 -9.60
N GLN A 139 39.30 -5.13 -10.79
CA GLN A 139 38.33 -4.22 -11.42
C GLN A 139 37.58 -4.88 -12.60
N GLU A 140 37.75 -6.19 -12.80
CA GLU A 140 37.21 -6.93 -13.97
C GLU A 140 36.55 -8.28 -13.60
N LYS A 141 35.97 -8.39 -12.40
CA LYS A 141 35.24 -9.61 -11.96
C LYS A 141 33.79 -9.40 -11.55
N SER A 142 33.20 -8.23 -11.84
CA SER A 142 31.81 -7.93 -11.52
C SER A 142 30.80 -8.49 -12.54
N SER A 143 31.24 -8.87 -13.76
CA SER A 143 30.34 -9.19 -14.88
C SER A 143 29.98 -10.67 -15.08
N LYS A 144 30.32 -11.58 -14.15
CA LYS A 144 30.04 -13.02 -14.27
C LYS A 144 29.40 -13.65 -13.03
N LEU A 145 28.63 -12.90 -12.25
CA LEU A 145 27.75 -13.56 -11.28
C LEU A 145 26.56 -14.17 -12.04
N SER A 146 26.49 -15.50 -12.08
CA SER A 146 25.47 -16.23 -12.83
C SER A 146 24.09 -15.84 -12.34
N ILE A 147 23.10 -15.73 -13.24
CA ILE A 147 21.69 -15.48 -12.87
C ILE A 147 21.22 -16.51 -11.82
N LEU A 148 21.75 -17.73 -11.90
CA LEU A 148 21.50 -18.79 -10.92
C LEU A 148 22.03 -18.46 -9.52
N ASP A 149 23.15 -17.75 -9.41
CA ASP A 149 23.73 -17.36 -8.13
C ASP A 149 22.91 -16.22 -7.50
N HIS A 150 22.41 -15.27 -8.31
CA HIS A 150 21.46 -14.27 -7.85
C HIS A 150 20.13 -14.88 -7.36
N ILE A 151 19.58 -15.86 -8.10
CA ILE A 151 18.36 -16.55 -7.70
C ILE A 151 18.58 -17.33 -6.39
N LYS A 152 19.69 -18.06 -6.26
CA LYS A 152 20.02 -18.79 -5.04
C LYS A 152 20.23 -17.86 -3.85
N ALA A 153 20.90 -16.73 -4.05
CA ALA A 153 21.09 -15.71 -3.02
C ALA A 153 19.75 -15.12 -2.57
N TYR A 154 18.86 -14.79 -3.52
CA TYR A 154 17.51 -14.32 -3.23
C TYR A 154 16.72 -15.32 -2.38
N PHE A 155 16.66 -16.58 -2.80
CA PHE A 155 15.96 -17.62 -2.02
C PHE A 155 16.56 -17.82 -0.62
N ARG A 156 17.88 -17.72 -0.47
CA ARG A 156 18.54 -17.81 0.84
C ARG A 156 18.14 -16.64 1.74
N ILE A 157 18.10 -15.42 1.21
CA ILE A 157 17.67 -14.22 1.96
C ILE A 157 16.21 -14.34 2.39
N VAL A 158 15.33 -14.73 1.45
CA VAL A 158 13.91 -14.95 1.74
C VAL A 158 13.75 -16.00 2.84
N TRP A 159 14.45 -17.14 2.71
CA TRP A 159 14.41 -18.19 3.72
C TRP A 159 14.91 -17.72 5.09
N HIS A 160 15.98 -16.93 5.14
CA HIS A 160 16.46 -16.35 6.39
C HIS A 160 15.43 -15.41 7.03
N LEU A 161 14.77 -14.59 6.21
CA LEU A 161 13.74 -13.65 6.65
C LEU A 161 12.51 -14.38 7.23
N PHE A 162 12.10 -15.49 6.60
CA PHE A 162 11.04 -16.37 7.13
C PHE A 162 11.43 -17.11 8.42
N ASN A 163 12.72 -17.31 8.69
CA ASN A 163 13.17 -17.88 9.96
C ASN A 163 13.33 -16.84 11.07
N ASN A 164 13.20 -15.55 10.77
CA ASN A 164 13.19 -14.50 11.77
C ASN A 164 11.77 -14.35 12.35
N PRO A 165 11.53 -14.79 13.60
CA PRO A 165 10.18 -14.81 14.16
C PRO A 165 9.59 -13.40 14.29
N VAL A 166 10.40 -12.38 14.58
CA VAL A 166 9.93 -10.99 14.69
C VAL A 166 9.37 -10.53 13.35
N TYR A 167 10.10 -10.79 12.26
CA TYR A 167 9.65 -10.44 10.92
C TYR A 167 8.34 -11.14 10.55
N VAL A 168 8.26 -12.46 10.79
CA VAL A 168 7.07 -13.25 10.44
C VAL A 168 5.83 -12.75 11.19
N PHE A 169 5.93 -12.49 12.49
CA PHE A 169 4.80 -11.98 13.26
C PHE A 169 4.37 -10.58 12.84
N THR A 170 5.32 -9.69 12.53
CA THR A 170 4.99 -8.34 12.03
C THR A 170 4.35 -8.36 10.65
N GLU A 171 4.81 -9.25 9.78
CA GLU A 171 4.27 -9.38 8.43
C GLU A 171 2.89 -10.03 8.47
N LEU A 172 2.70 -11.08 9.27
CA LEU A 172 1.40 -11.71 9.46
C LEU A 172 0.37 -10.71 10.01
N ALA A 173 0.76 -9.89 10.99
CA ALA A 173 -0.11 -8.82 11.50
C ALA A 173 -0.47 -7.82 10.39
N SER A 174 0.51 -7.41 9.58
CA SER A 174 0.30 -6.50 8.45
C SER A 174 -0.64 -7.09 7.39
N ILE A 175 -0.49 -8.38 7.05
CA ILE A 175 -1.38 -9.10 6.14
C ILE A 175 -2.81 -9.10 6.68
N CYS A 176 -3.00 -9.41 7.96
CA CYS A 176 -4.32 -9.38 8.59
C CYS A 176 -4.95 -7.98 8.53
N THR A 177 -4.18 -6.93 8.79
CA THR A 177 -4.65 -5.54 8.70
C THR A 177 -5.03 -5.17 7.26
N ILE A 178 -4.19 -5.49 6.27
CA ILE A 178 -4.47 -5.22 4.86
C ILE A 178 -5.73 -5.98 4.41
N PHE A 179 -5.88 -7.23 4.83
CA PHE A 179 -7.05 -8.04 4.52
C PHE A 179 -8.32 -7.44 5.12
N ALA A 180 -8.28 -7.02 6.39
CA ALA A 180 -9.41 -6.35 7.04
C ALA A 180 -9.80 -5.07 6.29
N VAL A 181 -8.85 -4.20 5.97
CA VAL A 181 -9.09 -2.95 5.22
C VAL A 181 -9.65 -3.23 3.82
N ALA A 182 -9.08 -4.21 3.10
CA ALA A 182 -9.55 -4.58 1.77
C ALA A 182 -10.97 -5.18 1.82
N GLY A 183 -11.26 -6.03 2.81
CA GLY A 183 -12.59 -6.59 3.04
C GLY A 183 -13.61 -5.51 3.37
N SER A 184 -13.28 -4.60 4.30
CA SER A 184 -14.13 -3.45 4.60
C SER A 184 -14.38 -2.60 3.36
N GLY A 185 -13.35 -2.24 2.59
CA GLY A 185 -13.54 -1.46 1.36
C GLY A 185 -14.44 -2.13 0.33
N ALA A 186 -14.33 -3.46 0.17
CA ALA A 186 -15.12 -4.21 -0.81
C ALA A 186 -16.59 -4.42 -0.37
N PHE A 187 -16.81 -4.68 0.92
CA PHE A 187 -18.12 -5.13 1.41
C PHE A 187 -18.90 -4.08 2.21
N LEU A 188 -18.23 -3.07 2.79
CA LEU A 188 -18.89 -2.07 3.63
C LEU A 188 -19.97 -1.27 2.89
N PRO A 189 -19.75 -0.76 1.66
CA PRO A 189 -20.81 -0.05 0.94
C PRO A 189 -22.02 -0.96 0.70
N LYS A 190 -21.77 -2.23 0.35
CA LYS A 190 -22.84 -3.18 0.08
C LYS A 190 -23.58 -3.59 1.34
N TYR A 191 -22.86 -3.74 2.45
CA TYR A 191 -23.43 -3.97 3.77
C TYR A 191 -24.36 -2.81 4.15
N MET A 192 -23.93 -1.55 3.91
CA MET A 192 -24.77 -0.38 4.17
C MET A 192 -26.06 -0.39 3.33
N GLU A 193 -25.95 -0.69 2.04
CA GLU A 193 -27.13 -0.82 1.16
C GLU A 193 -28.13 -1.86 1.66
N LEU A 194 -27.64 -3.02 2.12
CA LEU A 194 -28.49 -4.16 2.48
C LEU A 194 -29.08 -4.04 3.90
N GLN A 195 -28.32 -3.51 4.85
CA GLN A 195 -28.74 -3.45 6.26
C GLN A 195 -29.43 -2.14 6.61
N PHE A 196 -28.96 -1.01 6.08
CA PHE A 196 -29.52 0.31 6.38
C PHE A 196 -30.44 0.84 5.28
N MET A 197 -30.68 0.05 4.22
CA MET A 197 -31.55 0.42 3.09
C MET A 197 -31.20 1.80 2.52
N VAL A 198 -29.90 2.12 2.46
CA VAL A 198 -29.40 3.34 1.84
C VAL A 198 -29.05 3.08 0.37
N PRO A 199 -29.34 4.02 -0.55
CA PRO A 199 -28.98 3.87 -1.95
C PRO A 199 -27.46 3.82 -2.15
N ALA A 200 -27.00 3.10 -3.17
CA ALA A 200 -25.58 2.85 -3.45
C ALA A 200 -24.70 4.11 -3.48
N TRP A 201 -25.24 5.22 -3.99
CA TRP A 201 -24.52 6.48 -4.02
C TRP A 201 -24.21 7.02 -2.62
N GLN A 202 -25.14 6.91 -1.67
CA GLN A 202 -24.92 7.35 -0.28
C GLN A 202 -23.90 6.47 0.42
N SER A 203 -24.03 5.15 0.29
CA SER A 203 -23.09 4.18 0.88
C SER A 203 -21.65 4.40 0.43
N ASN A 204 -21.45 4.67 -0.86
CA ASN A 204 -20.14 4.98 -1.42
C ASN A 204 -19.58 6.31 -0.90
N ILE A 205 -20.40 7.37 -0.77
CA ILE A 205 -19.97 8.65 -0.19
C ILE A 205 -19.62 8.49 1.29
N ILE A 206 -20.40 7.76 2.08
CA ILE A 206 -20.11 7.49 3.49
C ILE A 206 -18.79 6.74 3.62
N THR A 207 -18.58 5.70 2.79
CA THR A 207 -17.33 4.93 2.78
C THR A 207 -16.13 5.81 2.41
N SER A 208 -16.30 6.77 1.48
CA SER A 208 -15.25 7.75 1.16
C SER A 208 -14.87 8.62 2.36
N GLY A 209 -15.84 9.03 3.18
CA GLY A 209 -15.60 9.78 4.41
C GLY A 209 -14.83 8.98 5.46
N ILE A 210 -15.14 7.69 5.62
CA ILE A 210 -14.41 6.79 6.52
C ILE A 210 -12.95 6.64 6.07
N MET A 211 -12.70 6.45 4.78
CA MET A 211 -11.35 6.35 4.23
C MET A 211 -10.54 7.66 4.35
N LEU A 212 -11.22 8.81 4.38
CA LEU A 212 -10.56 10.10 4.58
C LEU A 212 -9.92 10.19 5.98
N CYS A 213 -10.59 9.65 7.01
CA CYS A 213 -10.02 9.53 8.35
C CYS A 213 -8.75 8.65 8.33
N SER A 214 -8.77 7.55 7.56
CA SER A 214 -7.60 6.68 7.39
C SER A 214 -6.41 7.42 6.74
N ALA A 215 -6.67 8.27 5.73
CA ALA A 215 -5.62 9.06 5.08
C ALA A 215 -4.93 10.02 6.06
N GLY A 216 -5.71 10.67 6.94
CA GLY A 216 -5.20 11.50 8.04
C GLY A 216 -4.33 10.72 9.01
N GLY A 217 -4.78 9.51 9.40
CA GLY A 217 -4.01 8.60 10.26
C GLY A 217 -2.66 8.18 9.64
N THR A 218 -2.65 7.82 8.35
CA THR A 218 -1.42 7.48 7.62
C THR A 218 -0.44 8.65 7.59
N LEU A 219 -0.93 9.86 7.31
CA LEU A 219 -0.10 11.05 7.24
C LEU A 219 0.51 11.39 8.60
N LEU A 220 -0.31 11.31 9.64
CA LEU A 220 0.12 11.54 11.02
C LEU A 220 1.18 10.52 11.45
N GLY A 221 0.98 9.23 11.11
CA GLY A 221 1.96 8.17 11.38
C GLY A 221 3.32 8.46 10.72
N GLY A 222 3.31 8.77 9.42
CA GLY A 222 4.53 9.13 8.69
C GLY A 222 5.24 10.37 9.27
N TRP A 223 4.46 11.39 9.66
CA TRP A 223 5.00 12.60 10.30
C TRP A 223 5.61 12.33 11.68
N ILE A 224 4.95 11.52 12.52
CA ILE A 224 5.46 11.14 13.85
C ILE A 224 6.78 10.38 13.70
N THR A 225 6.84 9.39 12.82
CA THR A 225 8.05 8.58 12.58
C THR A 225 9.20 9.43 12.06
N ALA A 226 8.93 10.39 11.19
CA ALA A 226 9.94 11.30 10.65
C ALA A 226 10.46 12.31 11.69
N LYS A 227 9.55 12.93 12.46
CA LYS A 227 9.92 13.96 13.43
C LYS A 227 10.71 13.40 14.62
N SER A 228 10.41 12.18 15.02
CA SER A 228 10.96 11.57 16.22
C SER A 228 12.31 10.89 16.02
N SER A 229 12.80 10.78 14.78
CA SER A 229 14.05 10.09 14.41
C SER A 229 14.24 8.78 15.21
N MET A 230 13.17 8.00 15.32
CA MET A 230 13.11 6.85 16.22
C MET A 230 14.01 5.72 15.72
N THR A 231 14.70 5.06 16.66
CA THR A 231 15.39 3.82 16.36
C THR A 231 14.39 2.74 15.92
N PRO A 232 14.78 1.76 15.09
CA PRO A 232 13.88 0.71 14.60
C PRO A 232 13.12 -0.01 15.72
N THR A 233 13.78 -0.26 16.85
CA THR A 233 13.17 -0.88 18.04
C THR A 233 12.08 -0.02 18.68
N ARG A 234 12.24 1.32 18.68
CA ARG A 234 11.22 2.24 19.21
C ARG A 234 10.02 2.31 18.28
N ASN A 235 10.24 2.37 16.97
CA ASN A 235 9.18 2.32 15.97
C ASN A 235 8.38 1.01 16.07
N LEU A 236 9.07 -0.13 16.19
CA LEU A 236 8.42 -1.42 16.35
C LEU A 236 7.54 -1.46 17.61
N LYS A 237 8.05 -1.01 18.75
CA LYS A 237 7.27 -0.95 20.01
C LYS A 237 6.05 -0.03 19.88
N LEU A 238 6.22 1.15 19.28
CA LEU A 238 5.12 2.09 19.03
C LEU A 238 4.04 1.45 18.13
N SER A 239 4.46 0.79 17.06
CA SER A 239 3.55 0.09 16.15
C SER A 239 2.76 -1.01 16.86
N ILE A 240 3.42 -1.81 17.70
CA ILE A 240 2.74 -2.85 18.49
C ILE A 240 1.69 -2.23 19.41
N ILE A 241 2.03 -1.15 20.13
CA ILE A 241 1.09 -0.46 21.03
C ILE A 241 -0.13 0.05 20.24
N ILE A 242 0.09 0.71 19.09
CA ILE A 242 -1.01 1.24 18.25
C ILE A 242 -1.91 0.12 17.74
N VAL A 243 -1.33 -0.98 17.25
CA VAL A 243 -2.10 -2.14 16.75
C VAL A 243 -2.90 -2.78 17.88
N THR A 244 -2.31 -2.96 19.07
CA THR A 244 -3.03 -3.51 20.23
C THR A 244 -4.21 -2.61 20.65
N ILE A 245 -4.01 -1.29 20.71
CA ILE A 245 -5.09 -0.35 21.02
C ILE A 245 -6.20 -0.43 19.96
N SER A 246 -5.82 -0.50 18.67
CA SER A 246 -6.79 -0.60 17.57
C SER A 246 -7.62 -1.88 17.69
N MET A 247 -6.98 -3.03 17.92
CA MET A 247 -7.68 -4.29 18.14
C MET A 247 -8.63 -4.25 19.35
N LEU A 248 -8.24 -3.60 20.45
CA LEU A 248 -9.12 -3.45 21.61
C LEU A 248 -10.35 -2.60 21.28
N ILE A 249 -10.18 -1.51 20.52
CA ILE A 249 -11.28 -0.67 20.06
C ILE A 249 -12.23 -1.47 19.15
N ASP A 250 -11.68 -2.21 18.17
CA ASP A 250 -12.47 -3.05 17.27
C ASP A 250 -13.28 -4.11 18.03
N CYS A 251 -12.67 -4.77 19.02
CA CYS A 251 -13.35 -5.68 19.92
C CYS A 251 -14.48 -4.99 20.69
N CYS A 252 -14.25 -3.79 21.23
CA CYS A 252 -15.28 -3.03 21.95
C CYS A 252 -16.45 -2.65 21.03
N ILE A 253 -16.19 -2.23 19.79
CA ILE A 253 -17.23 -1.87 18.82
C ILE A 253 -18.11 -3.09 18.50
N PHE A 254 -17.52 -4.29 18.41
CA PHE A 254 -18.28 -5.52 18.20
C PHE A 254 -19.30 -5.79 19.33
N PHE A 255 -18.97 -5.45 20.58
CA PHE A 255 -19.88 -5.58 21.72
C PHE A 255 -20.93 -4.45 21.82
N LEU A 256 -20.71 -3.33 21.12
CA LEU A 256 -21.65 -2.21 21.04
C LEU A 256 -22.67 -2.36 19.90
N ALA A 257 -22.76 -3.54 19.27
CA ALA A 257 -23.74 -3.81 18.22
C ALA A 257 -25.16 -3.50 18.73
N CYS A 258 -25.82 -2.52 18.10
CA CYS A 258 -27.20 -2.16 18.38
C CYS A 258 -28.16 -3.29 18.01
N ASP A 259 -29.31 -3.33 18.69
CA ASP A 259 -30.41 -4.22 18.36
C ASP A 259 -30.84 -4.04 16.90
N TYR A 260 -31.07 -5.18 16.24
CA TYR A 260 -31.48 -5.26 14.84
C TYR A 260 -32.86 -4.61 14.66
N TYR A 261 -33.05 -3.84 13.59
CA TYR A 261 -34.38 -3.32 13.24
C TYR A 261 -35.22 -4.49 12.72
N ASP A 262 -36.20 -4.93 13.51
CA ASP A 262 -37.04 -6.08 13.17
C ASP A 262 -37.92 -5.76 11.96
N PHE A 263 -37.87 -6.62 10.93
CA PHE A 263 -38.61 -6.45 9.67
C PHE A 263 -40.12 -6.71 9.82
N THR A 264 -40.62 -7.02 11.02
CA THR A 264 -42.01 -7.46 11.26
C THR A 264 -43.00 -6.35 11.61
N ASP A 265 -42.58 -5.09 11.74
CA ASP A 265 -43.45 -3.98 12.17
C ASP A 265 -43.87 -3.00 11.03
N ALA A 266 -43.90 -3.45 9.78
CA ALA A 266 -44.39 -2.66 8.63
C ALA A 266 -45.47 -3.40 7.82
#